data_AF-A0A7Y9NQC2-F1
#
_entry.id   AF-A0A7Y9NQC2-F1
#
_cell.length_a   1.000
_cell.length_b   1.000
_cell.length_c   1.000
_cell.angle_alpha   90.00
_cell.angle_beta   90.00
_cell.angle_gamma   90.00
#
_symmetry.space_group_name_H-M   'P 1'
#
loop_
_entity.id
_entity.type
_entity.pdbx_description
1 polymer ?
#
loop_
_entity_poly.entity_id
_entity_poly.type
_entity_poly.pdbx_seq_one_letter_code
_entity_poly.pdbx_strand_id
1 'polypeptide(L)'
;MSAQESQTTPKAAQVRIIHGPEIELAKAHVTIINWTTNNPGGSPVHYGIVHYGTDPHRLIETAKSPIRLNPGHSSTVFRVRLDKLEPRTTYYYTVDSMESTGKGDGVKNSVNHFSTLR
;
A
#
# COMPACT_ATOMS: atom_id res chain seq x y z
N MET A 1 31.34 -1.34 -16.63
CA MET A 1 30.54 -2.04 -15.59
C MET A 1 29.09 -1.86 -15.99
N SER A 2 28.45 -2.88 -16.58
CA SER A 2 27.04 -2.79 -16.93
C SER A 2 26.21 -2.99 -15.67
N ALA A 3 25.38 -2.01 -15.31
CA ALA A 3 24.35 -2.20 -14.31
C ALA A 3 23.43 -3.31 -14.83
N GLN A 4 23.37 -4.42 -14.09
CA GLN A 4 22.46 -5.51 -14.38
C GLN A 4 21.04 -5.00 -14.08
N GLU A 5 20.34 -4.55 -15.12
CA GLU A 5 18.90 -4.23 -15.02
C GLU A 5 18.21 -5.48 -14.47
N SER A 6 17.69 -5.37 -13.23
CA SER A 6 16.91 -6.45 -12.64
C SER A 6 15.75 -6.76 -13.57
N GLN A 7 15.62 -8.02 -13.99
CA GLN A 7 14.58 -8.47 -14.91
C GLN A 7 13.22 -7.95 -14.44
N THR A 8 12.62 -7.05 -15.23
CA THR A 8 11.28 -6.52 -14.96
C THR A 8 10.26 -7.53 -15.45
N THR A 9 9.21 -7.74 -14.65
CA THR A 9 8.09 -8.61 -15.07
C THR A 9 7.15 -7.80 -15.98
N PRO A 10 6.42 -8.43 -16.93
CA PRO A 10 5.38 -7.72 -17.66
C PRO A 10 4.41 -7.03 -16.71
N LYS A 11 4.17 -5.73 -16.91
CA LYS A 11 3.26 -4.97 -16.06
C LYS A 11 1.82 -5.43 -16.30
N ALA A 12 1.05 -5.57 -15.22
CA ALA A 12 -0.37 -5.85 -15.32
C ALA A 12 -1.11 -4.71 -16.05
N ALA A 13 -2.06 -5.06 -16.93
CA ALA A 13 -2.89 -4.07 -17.61
C ALA A 13 -3.75 -3.26 -16.61
N GLN A 14 -4.14 -3.88 -15.50
CA GLN A 14 -4.80 -3.22 -14.38
C GLN A 14 -4.45 -3.93 -13.07
N VAL A 15 -4.10 -3.16 -12.04
CA VAL A 15 -3.93 -3.68 -10.68
C VAL A 15 -5.24 -3.53 -9.91
N ARG A 16 -5.69 -4.63 -9.32
CA ARG A 16 -6.96 -4.77 -8.60
C ARG A 16 -6.67 -5.32 -7.21
N ILE A 17 -7.34 -4.77 -6.22
CA ILE A 17 -7.41 -5.36 -4.89
C ILE A 17 -8.31 -6.60 -4.98
N ILE A 18 -7.78 -7.76 -4.61
CA ILE A 18 -8.49 -9.04 -4.59
C ILE A 18 -8.83 -9.51 -3.17
N HIS A 19 -8.23 -8.88 -2.14
CA HIS A 19 -8.58 -9.06 -0.74
C HIS A 19 -8.28 -7.78 0.07
N GLY A 20 -9.17 -7.42 0.99
CA GLY A 20 -9.09 -6.20 1.80
C GLY A 20 -9.38 -4.90 1.02
N PRO A 21 -8.89 -3.74 1.48
CA PRO A 21 -7.94 -3.55 2.59
C PRO A 21 -8.53 -3.79 3.98
N GLU A 22 -7.72 -4.36 4.87
CA GLU A 22 -8.12 -4.73 6.24
C GLU A 22 -7.18 -4.15 7.29
N ILE A 23 -7.74 -3.86 8.47
CA ILE A 23 -6.98 -3.42 9.64
C ILE A 23 -6.47 -4.66 10.38
N GLU A 24 -5.19 -4.94 10.25
CA GLU A 24 -4.54 -6.04 10.97
C GLU A 24 -4.34 -5.71 12.45
N LEU A 25 -4.05 -4.45 12.74
CA LEU A 25 -3.82 -3.94 14.09
C LEU A 25 -4.18 -2.46 14.14
N ALA A 26 -4.91 -2.04 15.17
CA ALA A 26 -5.06 -0.64 15.53
C ALA A 26 -4.77 -0.46 17.02
N LYS A 27 -3.80 0.39 17.35
CA LYS A 27 -3.45 0.82 18.71
C LYS A 27 -3.51 2.35 18.79
N ALA A 28 -3.20 2.92 19.95
CA ALA A 28 -3.24 4.36 20.18
C ALA A 28 -2.41 5.18 19.16
N HIS A 29 -1.20 4.72 18.85
CA HIS A 29 -0.24 5.46 18.01
C HIS A 29 0.24 4.71 16.77
N VAL A 30 -0.25 3.49 16.56
CA VAL A 30 0.19 2.62 15.47
C VAL A 30 -0.99 1.84 14.90
N THR A 31 -1.05 1.80 13.57
CA THR A 31 -2.01 0.98 12.82
C THR A 31 -1.26 0.21 11.74
N ILE A 32 -1.68 -1.02 11.47
CA ILE A 32 -1.16 -1.83 10.37
C ILE A 32 -2.33 -2.18 9.46
N ILE A 33 -2.18 -1.84 8.19
CA ILE A 33 -3.16 -2.08 7.13
C ILE A 33 -2.55 -3.08 6.15
N ASN A 34 -3.31 -4.11 5.80
CA ASN A 34 -2.90 -5.07 4.76
C ASN A 34 -3.95 -5.17 3.66
N TRP A 35 -3.49 -5.52 2.46
CA TRP A 35 -4.35 -5.84 1.31
C TRP A 35 -3.60 -6.72 0.33
N THR A 36 -4.33 -7.42 -0.53
CA THR A 36 -3.77 -8.27 -1.59
C THR A 36 -4.23 -7.76 -2.94
N THR A 37 -3.31 -7.74 -3.90
CA THR A 37 -3.58 -7.40 -5.31
C THR A 37 -3.22 -8.56 -6.23
N ASN A 38 -3.70 -8.57 -7.47
CA ASN A 38 -2.97 -9.29 -8.52
C ASN A 38 -1.56 -8.72 -8.67
N ASN A 39 -0.58 -9.53 -9.06
CA ASN A 39 0.81 -9.11 -9.15
C ASN A 39 0.94 -7.89 -10.11
N PRO A 40 1.50 -6.75 -9.65
CA PRO A 40 1.65 -5.57 -10.50
C PRO A 40 2.58 -5.79 -11.69
N GLY A 41 3.57 -6.69 -11.55
CA GLY A 41 4.71 -6.78 -12.46
C GLY A 41 5.61 -5.53 -12.38
N GLY A 42 6.36 -5.24 -13.44
CA GLY A 42 7.29 -4.11 -13.47
C GLY A 42 8.58 -4.35 -12.68
N SER A 43 9.08 -3.32 -12.00
CA SER A 43 10.31 -3.38 -11.18
C SER A 43 10.17 -4.43 -10.06
N PRO A 44 11.18 -5.27 -9.76
CA PRO A 44 11.09 -6.15 -8.61
C PRO A 44 10.98 -5.40 -7.28
N VAL A 45 11.45 -4.15 -7.18
CA VAL A 45 11.29 -3.32 -5.98
C VAL A 45 10.00 -2.51 -6.11
N HIS A 46 9.08 -2.74 -5.16
CA HIS A 46 7.79 -2.08 -5.08
C HIS A 46 7.52 -1.55 -3.68
N TYR A 47 6.47 -0.73 -3.57
CA TYR A 47 6.00 -0.20 -2.31
C TYR A 47 4.49 -0.36 -2.21
N GLY A 48 4.01 -0.80 -1.06
CA GLY A 48 2.63 -0.56 -0.63
C GLY A 48 2.54 0.84 -0.07
N ILE A 49 1.49 1.57 -0.45
CA ILE A 49 1.28 2.97 -0.09
C ILE A 49 -0.08 3.09 0.61
N VAL A 50 -0.10 3.85 1.71
CA VAL A 50 -1.33 4.31 2.33
C VAL A 50 -1.33 5.82 2.35
N HIS A 51 -2.34 6.42 1.73
CA HIS A 51 -2.65 7.84 1.90
C HIS A 51 -3.73 7.97 2.97
N TYR A 52 -3.55 8.84 3.95
CA TYR A 52 -4.46 8.94 5.08
C TYR A 52 -4.60 10.37 5.63
N GLY A 53 -5.61 10.57 6.47
CA GLY A 53 -5.91 11.85 7.11
C GLY A 53 -7.13 11.76 8.01
N THR A 54 -7.44 12.82 8.75
CA THR A 54 -8.66 12.91 9.58
C THR A 54 -9.86 13.47 8.82
N ASP A 55 -9.65 13.99 7.61
CA ASP A 55 -10.68 14.44 6.68
C ASP A 55 -10.76 13.46 5.49
N PRO A 56 -11.91 12.82 5.23
CA PRO A 56 -12.08 11.85 4.14
C PRO A 56 -11.86 12.45 2.74
N HIS A 57 -11.97 13.77 2.59
CA HIS A 57 -11.76 14.48 1.32
C HIS A 57 -10.34 15.04 1.19
N ARG A 58 -9.50 14.88 2.21
CA ARG A 58 -8.15 15.44 2.26
C ARG A 58 -7.15 14.49 2.96
N LEU A 59 -6.70 13.49 2.20
CA LEU A 59 -5.72 12.48 2.64
C LEU A 59 -4.28 12.93 2.29
N ILE A 60 -3.71 13.80 3.13
CA ILE A 60 -2.38 14.42 2.85
C ILE A 60 -1.20 13.63 3.41
N GLU A 61 -1.43 12.78 4.41
CA GLU A 61 -0.37 11.97 5.01
C GLU A 61 -0.10 10.73 4.16
N THR A 62 1.15 10.25 4.15
CA THR A 62 1.54 9.08 3.36
C THR A 62 2.48 8.16 4.13
N ALA A 63 2.12 6.88 4.22
CA ALA A 63 2.98 5.82 4.72
C ALA A 63 3.36 4.86 3.58
N LYS A 64 4.58 4.33 3.62
CA LYS A 64 5.10 3.41 2.60
C LYS A 64 5.78 2.20 3.24
N SER A 65 5.63 1.04 2.62
CA SER A 65 6.32 -0.18 3.02
C SER A 65 6.94 -0.87 1.81
N PRO A 66 8.27 -1.11 1.78
CA PRO A 66 8.92 -1.74 0.64
C PRO A 66 8.61 -3.25 0.59
N ILE A 67 8.51 -3.77 -0.62
CA ILE A 67 8.39 -5.20 -0.90
C ILE A 67 9.19 -5.56 -2.16
N ARG A 68 9.70 -6.79 -2.22
CA ARG A 68 10.17 -7.36 -3.48
C ARG A 68 9.09 -8.23 -4.11
N LEU A 69 8.68 -7.91 -5.33
CA LEU A 69 7.75 -8.73 -6.09
C LEU A 69 8.40 -10.07 -6.43
N ASN A 70 7.61 -11.13 -6.34
CA ASN A 70 7.99 -12.44 -6.86
C ASN A 70 7.27 -12.68 -8.21
N PRO A 71 8.01 -12.73 -9.34
CA PRO A 71 7.44 -13.00 -10.66
C PRO A 71 6.62 -14.28 -10.77
N GLY A 72 6.93 -15.29 -9.94
CA GLY A 72 6.24 -16.59 -9.95
C GLY A 72 4.89 -16.57 -9.22
N HIS A 73 4.55 -15.50 -8.51
CA HIS A 73 3.28 -15.39 -7.78
C HIS A 73 2.27 -14.57 -8.59
N SER A 74 1.03 -15.05 -8.66
CA SER A 74 -0.06 -14.34 -9.32
C SER A 74 -0.60 -13.14 -8.53
N SER A 75 -0.26 -13.05 -7.24
CA SER A 75 -0.74 -12.01 -6.33
C SER A 75 0.38 -11.46 -5.44
N THR A 76 0.21 -10.23 -4.97
CA THR A 76 1.12 -9.56 -4.02
C THR A 76 0.34 -9.08 -2.81
N VAL A 77 0.84 -9.42 -1.62
CA VAL A 77 0.33 -8.91 -0.34
C VAL A 77 1.14 -7.69 0.05
N PHE A 78 0.47 -6.57 0.28
CA PHE A 78 1.05 -5.36 0.83
C PHE A 78 0.63 -5.21 2.29
N ARG A 79 1.57 -4.72 3.11
CA ARG A 79 1.36 -4.48 4.53
C ARG A 79 2.09 -3.20 4.92
N VAL A 80 1.33 -2.18 5.34
CA VAL A 80 1.85 -0.85 5.63
C VAL A 80 1.55 -0.48 7.08
N ARG A 81 2.57 0.00 7.76
CA ARG A 81 2.51 0.50 9.14
C ARG A 81 2.35 2.02 9.11
N LEU A 82 1.34 2.51 9.80
CA LEU A 82 1.12 3.93 10.09
C LEU A 82 1.58 4.18 11.52
N ASP A 83 2.32 5.26 11.71
CA ASP A 83 2.98 5.63 12.96
C ASP A 83 2.56 7.02 13.42
N LYS A 84 2.84 7.32 14.70
CA LYS A 84 2.61 8.65 15.30
C LYS A 84 1.16 9.12 15.13
N LEU A 85 0.23 8.18 15.18
CA LEU A 85 -1.19 8.49 15.13
C LEU A 85 -1.65 9.08 16.47
N GLU A 86 -2.67 9.92 16.43
CA GLU A 86 -3.30 10.42 17.64
C GLU A 86 -4.25 9.35 18.20
N PRO A 87 -4.25 9.09 19.52
CA PRO A 87 -5.20 8.17 20.15
C PRO A 87 -6.64 8.67 20.00
N ARG A 88 -7.62 7.75 20.08
CA ARG A 88 -9.06 8.07 19.98
C ARG A 88 -9.42 8.92 18.76
N THR A 89 -8.72 8.74 17.65
CA THR A 89 -8.90 9.52 16.43
C THR A 89 -9.35 8.61 15.30
N THR A 90 -10.36 9.06 14.54
CA THR A 90 -10.78 8.39 13.30
C THR A 90 -9.93 8.91 12.15
N TYR A 91 -9.30 7.98 11.44
CA TYR A 91 -8.55 8.26 10.23
C TYR A 91 -9.26 7.63 9.04
N TYR A 92 -9.23 8.34 7.92
CA TYR A 92 -9.66 7.87 6.61
C TYR A 92 -8.42 7.53 5.80
N TYR A 93 -8.53 6.56 4.89
CA TYR A 93 -7.41 6.14 4.08
C TYR A 93 -7.80 5.53 2.74
N THR A 94 -6.86 5.58 1.81
CA THR A 94 -6.84 4.79 0.57
C THR A 94 -5.53 4.02 0.48
N VAL A 95 -5.54 2.89 -0.20
CA VAL A 95 -4.33 2.09 -0.47
C VAL A 95 -3.96 2.15 -1.95
N ASP A 96 -2.67 2.04 -2.24
CA ASP A 96 -2.11 1.99 -3.60
C ASP A 96 -0.79 1.22 -3.60
N SER A 97 -0.24 0.95 -4.77
CA SER A 97 1.13 0.45 -4.93
C SER A 97 1.88 1.24 -5.99
N MET A 98 3.21 1.26 -5.87
CA MET A 98 4.06 1.94 -6.85
C MET A 98 5.38 1.21 -7.05
N GLU A 99 5.95 1.41 -8.24
CA GLU A 99 7.30 1.03 -8.58
C GLU A 99 8.34 1.87 -7.81
N SER A 100 9.58 1.40 -7.76
CA SER A 100 10.71 2.14 -7.16
C SER A 100 10.99 3.51 -7.77
N THR A 101 10.50 3.77 -8.98
CA THR A 101 10.59 5.07 -9.65
C THR A 101 9.55 6.08 -9.14
N GLY A 102 8.63 5.65 -8.27
CA GLY A 102 7.48 6.45 -7.81
C GLY A 102 6.28 6.39 -8.74
N LYS A 103 6.37 5.67 -9.86
CA LYS A 103 5.23 5.45 -10.76
C LYS A 103 4.19 4.55 -10.10
N GLY A 104 3.00 5.08 -9.87
CA GLY A 104 1.87 4.32 -9.33
C GLY A 104 1.41 3.19 -10.26
N ASP A 105 0.87 2.14 -9.66
CA ASP A 105 0.30 1.00 -10.38
C ASP A 105 -1.16 1.22 -10.79
N GLY A 106 -1.77 2.33 -10.34
CA GLY A 106 -3.13 2.69 -10.67
C GLY A 106 -4.13 1.75 -10.01
N VAL A 107 -3.88 1.37 -8.75
CA VAL A 107 -4.79 0.52 -7.98
C VAL A 107 -6.12 1.24 -7.84
N LYS A 108 -7.22 0.60 -8.30
CA LYS A 108 -8.55 1.12 -8.04
C LYS A 108 -8.82 1.04 -6.54
N ASN A 109 -9.05 2.19 -5.90
CA ASN A 109 -9.28 2.26 -4.46
C ASN A 109 -10.61 2.94 -4.12
N SER A 110 -11.02 2.77 -2.85
CA SER A 110 -12.12 3.46 -2.20
C SER A 110 -11.61 4.01 -0.87
N VAL A 111 -12.23 5.09 -0.38
CA VAL A 111 -11.91 5.63 0.95
C VAL A 111 -12.47 4.67 2.00
N ASN A 112 -11.60 4.23 2.90
CA ASN A 112 -11.91 3.41 4.07
C ASN A 112 -11.59 4.20 5.34
N HIS A 113 -11.90 3.66 6.52
CA HIS A 113 -11.58 4.31 7.79
C HIS A 113 -11.21 3.32 8.88
N PHE A 114 -10.50 3.80 9.91
CA PHE A 114 -10.24 3.10 11.16
C PHE A 114 -10.18 4.09 12.32
N SER A 115 -10.31 3.60 13.55
CA SER A 115 -10.16 4.40 14.75
C SER A 115 -9.04 3.88 15.62
N THR A 116 -8.18 4.77 16.12
CA THR A 116 -7.14 4.42 17.08
C THR A 116 -7.74 4.19 18.47
N LEU A 117 -7.11 3.27 19.21
CA LEU A 117 -7.52 2.96 20.58
C LEU A 117 -7.09 4.05 21.57
N ARG A 118 -7.50 3.88 22.83
CA ARG A 118 -7.13 4.78 23.93
C ARG A 118 -5.65 4.76 24.27
#